data_AF-A0A024NSE1-F1
#
_entry.id   AF-A0A024NSE1-F1
#
_cell.length_a   1.000
_cell.length_b   1.000
_cell.length_c   1.000
_cell.angle_alpha   90.00
_cell.angle_beta   90.00
_cell.angle_gamma   90.00
#
_symmetry.space_group_name_H-M   'P 1'
#
loop_
_entity.id
_entity.type
_entity.pdbx_description
1 polymer ?
#
loop_
_entity_poly.entity_id
_entity_poly.type
_entity_poly.pdbx_seq_one_letter_code
_entity_poly.pdbx_strand_id
1 'polypeptide(L)'
;HVNPAVTFGLAIGGNITILTGFFYWIAQLLGSIVASLLLNYVTAKSVPTHGVAAGLNPIAGLVFEIIITFGLVYTVYATAADPKKGSIGTIAPIAIGFVVGANILVAGPFSGGSMNPARSFGPAVVNGNFADNWIYWAGPLIGGGLAGLIYGDIFIGSYAPAPATETYP
;
A
#
# COMPACT_ATOMS: atom_id res chain seq x y z
N HIS A 1 10.04 1.76 0.60
CA HIS A 1 8.67 1.64 0.05
C HIS A 1 8.18 3.01 -0.39
N VAL A 2 7.11 3.05 -1.16
CA VAL A 2 6.51 4.28 -1.73
C VAL A 2 5.05 4.49 -1.31
N ASN A 3 4.59 3.69 -0.33
CA ASN A 3 3.21 3.67 0.14
C ASN A 3 3.23 3.51 1.69
N PRO A 4 2.61 4.43 2.44
CA PRO A 4 2.50 4.33 3.89
C PRO A 4 1.78 3.06 4.34
N ALA A 5 0.76 2.59 3.62
CA ALA A 5 0.03 1.36 3.95
C ALA A 5 0.88 0.10 3.78
N VAL A 6 1.71 0.03 2.72
CA VAL A 6 2.68 -1.07 2.54
C VAL A 6 3.73 -1.05 3.64
N THR A 7 4.25 0.14 3.95
CA THR A 7 5.23 0.32 5.04
C THR A 7 4.65 -0.12 6.38
N PHE A 8 3.40 0.26 6.65
CA PHE A 8 2.68 -0.11 7.86
C PHE A 8 2.44 -1.62 7.96
N GLY A 9 1.95 -2.24 6.88
CA GLY A 9 1.76 -3.69 6.83
C GLY A 9 3.04 -4.44 7.14
N LEU A 10 4.16 -4.03 6.52
CA LEU A 10 5.48 -4.61 6.76
C LEU A 10 6.01 -4.37 8.18
N ALA A 11 5.70 -3.23 8.80
CA ALA A 11 6.05 -2.97 10.19
C ALA A 11 5.24 -3.86 11.15
N ILE A 12 3.93 -4.00 10.90
CA ILE A 12 3.04 -4.86 11.71
C ILE A 12 3.45 -6.33 11.60
N GLY A 13 3.70 -6.84 10.39
CA GLY A 13 4.15 -8.21 10.21
C GLY A 13 5.65 -8.41 10.48
N GLY A 14 6.31 -7.52 11.24
CA GLY A 14 7.67 -7.71 11.76
C GLY A 14 8.82 -7.65 10.74
N ASN A 15 8.57 -7.17 9.52
CA ASN A 15 9.59 -7.10 8.46
C ASN A 15 10.48 -5.85 8.54
N ILE A 16 9.99 -4.77 9.18
CA ILE A 16 10.76 -3.56 9.47
C ILE A 16 10.46 -3.05 10.88
N THR A 17 11.37 -2.25 11.44
CA THR A 17 11.10 -1.60 12.73
C THR A 17 10.10 -0.46 12.59
N ILE A 18 9.36 -0.16 13.66
CA ILE A 18 8.42 0.98 13.71
C ILE A 18 9.15 2.30 13.42
N LEU A 19 10.36 2.47 13.94
CA LEU A 19 11.16 3.67 13.72
C LEU A 19 11.55 3.84 12.25
N THR A 20 11.97 2.76 11.59
CA THR A 20 12.22 2.77 10.14
C THR A 20 10.94 3.10 9.37
N GLY A 21 9.81 2.53 9.77
CA GLY A 21 8.50 2.81 9.17
C GLY A 21 8.11 4.28 9.26
N PHE A 22 8.37 4.92 10.41
CA PHE A 22 8.11 6.34 10.61
C PHE A 22 8.93 7.24 9.67
N PHE A 23 10.24 6.99 9.52
CA PHE A 23 11.07 7.75 8.57
C PHE A 23 10.64 7.52 7.12
N TYR A 24 10.18 6.31 6.79
CA TYR A 24 9.60 6.01 5.47
C TYR A 24 8.35 6.84 5.21
N TRP A 25 7.45 6.98 6.19
CA TRP A 25 6.25 7.81 6.04
C TRP A 25 6.60 9.28 5.80
N ILE A 26 7.55 9.85 6.55
CA ILE A 26 8.00 11.23 6.32
C ILE A 26 8.49 11.40 4.88
N ALA A 27 9.39 10.53 4.43
CA ALA A 27 9.93 10.59 3.08
C ALA A 27 8.83 10.44 2.00
N GLN A 28 7.88 9.54 2.21
CA GLN A 28 6.77 9.28 1.28
C GLN A 28 5.82 10.46 1.17
N LEU A 29 5.47 11.09 2.29
CA LEU A 29 4.56 12.24 2.32
C LEU A 29 5.21 13.48 1.69
N LEU A 30 6.48 13.76 2.03
CA LEU A 30 7.24 14.85 1.41
C LEU A 30 7.41 14.64 -0.10
N GLY A 31 7.77 13.42 -0.52
CA GLY A 31 7.88 13.06 -1.93
C GLY A 31 6.57 13.25 -2.69
N SER A 32 5.44 12.89 -2.07
CA SER A 32 4.12 13.08 -2.70
C SER A 32 3.73 14.56 -2.85
N ILE A 33 4.02 15.40 -1.87
CA ILE A 33 3.81 16.85 -1.97
C ILE A 33 4.65 17.43 -3.12
N VAL A 34 5.94 17.10 -3.18
CA VAL A 34 6.85 17.58 -4.23
C VAL A 34 6.38 17.11 -5.61
N ALA A 35 6.01 15.83 -5.75
CA ALA A 35 5.48 15.29 -7.01
C ALA A 35 4.19 16.00 -7.45
N SER A 36 3.29 16.31 -6.50
CA SER A 36 2.04 17.02 -6.79
C SER A 36 2.29 18.47 -7.22
N LEU A 37 3.22 19.18 -6.56
CA LEU A 37 3.63 20.53 -6.97
C LEU A 37 4.27 20.53 -8.36
N LEU A 38 5.13 19.57 -8.67
CA LEU A 38 5.74 19.42 -10.00
C LEU A 38 4.68 19.15 -11.06
N LEU A 39 3.69 18.29 -10.78
CA LEU A 39 2.59 18.01 -11.70
C LEU A 39 1.74 19.27 -11.95
N ASN A 40 1.41 20.02 -10.90
CA ASN A 40 0.71 21.30 -11.01
C ASN A 40 1.48 22.29 -11.89
N TYR A 41 2.79 22.43 -11.66
CA TYR A 41 3.66 23.32 -12.41
C TYR A 41 3.75 22.94 -13.90
N VAL A 42 4.02 21.67 -14.20
CA VAL A 42 4.22 21.20 -15.59
C VAL A 42 2.92 21.24 -16.40
N THR A 43 1.77 20.97 -15.76
CA THR A 43 0.48 20.92 -16.47
C THR A 43 -0.27 22.25 -16.48
N ALA A 44 0.11 23.19 -15.62
CA ALA A 44 -0.63 24.41 -15.32
C ALA A 44 -2.12 24.14 -14.96
N LYS A 45 -2.40 22.99 -14.34
CA LYS A 45 -3.75 22.54 -13.96
C LYS A 45 -3.79 22.11 -12.49
N SER A 46 -4.97 22.18 -11.88
CA SER A 46 -5.20 21.60 -10.55
C SER A 46 -4.87 20.11 -10.56
N VAL A 47 -4.25 19.65 -9.47
CA VAL A 47 -3.88 18.23 -9.34
C VAL A 47 -5.12 17.44 -8.96
N PRO A 48 -5.48 16.36 -9.68
CA PRO A 48 -6.62 15.55 -9.31
C PRO A 48 -6.47 14.98 -7.89
N THR A 49 -7.48 15.23 -7.03
CA THR A 49 -7.58 14.64 -5.69
C THR A 49 -8.41 13.36 -5.75
N HIS A 50 -8.12 12.40 -4.87
CA HIS A 50 -9.00 11.25 -4.70
C HIS A 50 -10.31 11.67 -4.02
N GLY A 51 -11.41 11.10 -4.47
CA GLY A 51 -12.73 11.28 -3.87
C GLY A 51 -13.61 10.07 -4.13
N VAL A 52 -14.57 9.86 -3.24
CA VAL A 52 -15.61 8.86 -3.42
C VAL A 52 -16.57 9.35 -4.51
N ALA A 53 -17.05 8.43 -5.35
CA ALA A 53 -17.96 8.74 -6.44
C ALA A 53 -19.22 9.46 -5.93
N ALA A 54 -19.72 10.41 -6.72
CA ALA A 54 -20.91 11.17 -6.36
C ALA A 54 -22.11 10.23 -6.13
N GLY A 55 -22.81 10.41 -5.00
CA GLY A 55 -23.94 9.57 -4.60
C GLY A 55 -23.57 8.25 -3.93
N LEU A 56 -22.28 7.91 -3.83
CA LEU A 56 -21.82 6.74 -3.09
C LEU A 56 -21.54 7.10 -1.62
N ASN A 57 -21.94 6.22 -0.71
CA ASN A 57 -21.68 6.38 0.72
C ASN A 57 -20.14 6.37 1.00
N PRO A 58 -19.59 7.31 1.79
CA PRO A 58 -18.20 7.29 2.25
C PRO A 58 -17.73 5.93 2.80
N ILE A 59 -18.59 5.20 3.52
CA ILE A 59 -18.28 3.88 4.05
C ILE A 59 -18.07 2.84 2.93
N ALA A 60 -18.80 2.94 1.81
CA ALA A 60 -18.55 2.07 0.67
C ALA A 60 -17.17 2.37 0.06
N GLY A 61 -16.79 3.65 -0.06
CA GLY A 61 -15.45 4.05 -0.47
C GLY A 61 -14.35 3.50 0.45
N LEU A 62 -14.58 3.53 1.77
CA LEU A 62 -13.70 2.91 2.76
C LEU A 62 -13.54 1.41 2.53
N VAL A 63 -14.64 0.68 2.33
CA VAL A 63 -14.61 -0.77 2.08
C VAL A 63 -13.83 -1.09 0.81
N PHE A 64 -14.04 -0.32 -0.27
CA PHE A 64 -13.24 -0.47 -1.49
C PHE A 64 -11.75 -0.33 -1.20
N GLU A 65 -11.34 0.76 -0.54
CA GLU A 65 -9.93 1.03 -0.21
C GLU A 65 -9.31 -0.04 0.70
N ILE A 66 -10.07 -0.61 1.64
CA ILE A 66 -9.61 -1.75 2.45
C ILE A 66 -9.29 -2.96 1.56
N ILE A 67 -10.24 -3.38 0.72
CA ILE A 67 -10.13 -4.59 -0.09
C ILE A 67 -8.96 -4.50 -1.08
N ILE A 68 -8.89 -3.39 -1.82
CA ILE A 68 -7.83 -3.22 -2.83
C ILE A 68 -6.45 -3.08 -2.19
N THR A 69 -6.35 -2.42 -1.03
CA THR A 69 -5.06 -2.30 -0.34
C THR A 69 -4.63 -3.62 0.28
N PHE A 70 -5.58 -4.41 0.81
CA PHE A 70 -5.29 -5.77 1.24
C PHE A 70 -4.67 -6.58 0.09
N GLY A 71 -5.30 -6.60 -1.10
CA GLY A 71 -4.77 -7.33 -2.26
C GLY A 71 -3.38 -6.85 -2.69
N LEU A 72 -3.14 -5.53 -2.68
CA LEU A 72 -1.83 -4.95 -2.95
C LEU A 72 -0.78 -5.42 -1.94
N VAL A 73 -1.02 -5.23 -0.64
CA VAL A 73 -0.04 -5.54 0.40
C VAL A 73 0.17 -7.04 0.53
N TYR A 74 -0.87 -7.86 0.35
CA TYR A 74 -0.73 -9.31 0.26
C TYR A 74 0.19 -9.72 -0.88
N THR A 75 0.06 -9.10 -2.05
CA THR A 75 0.95 -9.34 -3.19
C THR A 75 2.39 -8.92 -2.89
N VAL A 76 2.59 -7.79 -2.20
CA VAL A 76 3.92 -7.38 -1.72
C VAL A 76 4.50 -8.44 -0.79
N TYR A 77 3.71 -8.98 0.14
CA TYR A 77 4.17 -10.04 1.01
C TYR A 77 4.56 -11.30 0.25
N ALA A 78 3.67 -11.82 -0.58
CA ALA A 78 3.87 -13.05 -1.33
C ALA A 78 5.07 -12.99 -2.30
N THR A 79 5.30 -11.82 -2.90
CA THR A 79 6.30 -11.69 -3.96
C THR A 79 7.60 -11.04 -3.49
N ALA A 80 7.57 -10.14 -2.52
CA ALA A 80 8.75 -9.36 -2.13
C ALA A 80 9.23 -9.62 -0.70
N ALA A 81 8.32 -9.89 0.25
CA ALA A 81 8.68 -10.01 1.66
C ALA A 81 8.95 -11.45 2.10
N ASP A 82 8.17 -12.42 1.61
CA ASP A 82 8.25 -13.82 2.03
C ASP A 82 9.66 -14.41 1.78
N PRO A 83 10.35 -14.91 2.81
CA PRO A 83 11.62 -15.62 2.64
C PRO A 83 11.52 -16.85 1.72
N LYS A 84 10.32 -17.44 1.61
CA LYS A 84 10.02 -18.63 0.80
C LYS A 84 9.67 -18.30 -0.66
N LYS A 85 9.70 -17.03 -1.06
CA LYS A 85 9.31 -16.58 -2.41
C LYS A 85 10.06 -17.25 -3.57
N GLY A 86 11.27 -17.75 -3.36
CA GLY A 86 12.07 -18.37 -4.41
C GLY A 86 12.20 -17.47 -5.65
N SER A 87 11.99 -18.02 -6.84
CA SER A 87 12.04 -17.29 -8.12
C SER A 87 10.92 -16.27 -8.30
N ILE A 88 9.84 -16.32 -7.51
CA ILE A 88 8.75 -15.32 -7.56
C ILE A 88 9.28 -13.93 -7.17
N GLY A 89 10.33 -13.88 -6.34
CA GLY A 89 11.02 -12.63 -5.98
C GLY A 89 11.47 -11.79 -7.17
N THR A 90 11.86 -12.44 -8.28
CA THR A 90 12.33 -11.77 -9.49
C THR A 90 11.20 -11.00 -10.20
N ILE A 91 9.96 -11.50 -10.11
CA ILE A 91 8.80 -10.88 -10.77
C ILE A 91 7.99 -9.96 -9.85
N ALA A 92 8.46 -9.70 -8.62
CA ALA A 92 7.74 -8.87 -7.66
C ALA A 92 7.35 -7.48 -8.22
N PRO A 93 8.23 -6.72 -8.90
CA PRO A 93 7.85 -5.40 -9.41
C PRO A 93 6.71 -5.45 -10.42
N ILE A 94 6.73 -6.42 -11.33
CA ILE A 94 5.70 -6.56 -12.37
C ILE A 94 4.38 -7.11 -11.78
N ALA A 95 4.45 -8.05 -10.85
CA ALA A 95 3.27 -8.58 -10.16
C ALA A 95 2.57 -7.49 -9.33
N ILE A 96 3.33 -6.72 -8.55
CA ILE A 96 2.80 -5.58 -7.78
C ILE A 96 2.18 -4.55 -8.72
N GLY A 97 2.85 -4.22 -9.83
CA GLY A 97 2.34 -3.30 -10.84
C GLY A 97 1.00 -3.75 -11.45
N PHE A 98 0.89 -5.03 -11.82
CA PHE A 98 -0.37 -5.57 -12.36
C PHE A 98 -1.50 -5.57 -11.35
N VAL A 99 -1.24 -5.89 -10.09
CA VAL A 99 -2.27 -5.85 -9.04
C VAL A 99 -2.74 -4.42 -8.79
N VAL A 100 -1.83 -3.44 -8.75
CA VAL A 100 -2.21 -2.01 -8.67
C VAL A 100 -3.09 -1.63 -9.85
N GLY A 101 -2.71 -2.01 -11.08
CA GLY A 101 -3.49 -1.73 -12.29
C GLY A 101 -4.90 -2.34 -12.24
N ALA A 102 -4.99 -3.64 -11.92
CA ALA A 102 -6.27 -4.33 -11.79
C ALA A 102 -7.17 -3.70 -10.71
N ASN A 103 -6.59 -3.34 -9.56
CA ASN A 103 -7.32 -2.68 -8.49
C ASN A 103 -7.87 -1.32 -8.91
N ILE A 104 -7.11 -0.53 -9.68
CA ILE A 104 -7.57 0.76 -10.22
C ILE A 104 -8.73 0.55 -11.20
N LEU A 105 -8.68 -0.48 -12.05
CA LEU A 105 -9.78 -0.79 -12.97
C LEU A 105 -11.08 -1.15 -12.22
N VAL A 106 -10.97 -1.83 -11.09
CA VAL A 106 -12.12 -2.23 -10.26
C VAL A 106 -12.66 -1.07 -9.41
N ALA A 107 -11.79 -0.40 -8.65
CA ALA A 107 -12.21 0.57 -7.64
C ALA A 107 -12.18 2.02 -8.12
N GLY A 108 -11.51 2.32 -9.24
CA GLY A 108 -11.39 3.66 -9.81
C GLY A 108 -12.72 4.40 -9.94
N PRO A 109 -13.78 3.79 -10.52
CA PRO A 109 -15.09 4.41 -10.64
C PRO A 109 -15.83 4.68 -9.32
N PHE A 110 -15.38 4.10 -8.20
CA PHE A 110 -16.10 4.15 -6.92
C PHE A 110 -15.36 4.93 -5.83
N SER A 111 -14.08 4.62 -5.59
CA SER A 111 -13.24 5.28 -4.57
C SER A 111 -12.09 6.10 -5.18
N GLY A 112 -11.87 6.02 -6.49
CA GLY A 112 -10.67 6.54 -7.14
C GLY A 112 -9.45 5.61 -7.06
N GLY A 113 -9.57 4.46 -6.38
CA GLY A 113 -8.54 3.42 -6.32
C GLY A 113 -7.19 3.92 -5.80
N SER A 114 -7.16 4.53 -4.62
CA SER A 114 -5.94 5.13 -4.07
C SER A 114 -4.89 4.09 -3.67
N MET A 115 -5.29 3.17 -2.77
CA MET A 115 -4.45 2.20 -2.07
C MET A 115 -3.31 2.78 -1.21
N ASN A 116 -3.12 4.11 -1.24
CA ASN A 116 -1.87 4.72 -0.79
C ASN A 116 -2.14 6.09 -0.14
N PRO A 117 -1.99 6.20 1.20
CA PRO A 117 -2.20 7.46 1.90
C PRO A 117 -1.34 8.60 1.36
N ALA A 118 -0.08 8.35 0.98
CA ALA A 118 0.77 9.37 0.39
C ALA A 118 0.22 9.84 -0.97
N ARG A 119 -0.28 8.92 -1.81
CA ARG A 119 -0.86 9.25 -3.12
C ARG A 119 -2.12 10.13 -3.01
N SER A 120 -2.90 9.98 -1.93
CA SER A 120 -4.04 10.85 -1.65
C SER A 120 -3.68 12.15 -0.94
N PHE A 121 -2.64 12.14 -0.10
CA PHE A 121 -2.25 13.28 0.73
C PHE A 121 -1.58 14.42 -0.07
N GLY A 122 -0.64 14.12 -0.96
CA GLY A 122 0.09 15.15 -1.72
C GLY A 122 -0.83 16.09 -2.52
N PRO A 123 -1.74 15.54 -3.36
CA PRO A 123 -2.72 16.35 -4.07
C PRO A 123 -3.66 17.13 -3.14
N ALA A 124 -4.06 16.55 -2.01
CA ALA A 124 -4.91 17.21 -1.03
C ALA A 124 -4.24 18.43 -0.40
N VAL A 125 -2.96 18.31 -0.04
CA VAL A 125 -2.14 19.43 0.47
C VAL A 125 -2.00 20.54 -0.57
N VAL A 126 -1.63 20.19 -1.81
CA VAL A 126 -1.39 21.18 -2.87
C VAL A 126 -2.66 21.95 -3.23
N ASN A 127 -3.82 21.30 -3.22
CA ASN A 127 -5.10 21.96 -3.51
C ASN A 127 -5.81 22.53 -2.27
N GLY A 128 -5.31 22.29 -1.05
CA GLY A 128 -6.00 22.64 0.20
C GLY A 128 -7.35 21.94 0.39
N ASN A 129 -7.57 20.78 -0.25
CA ASN A 129 -8.82 20.05 -0.20
C ASN A 129 -8.63 18.66 0.43
N PHE A 130 -9.16 18.50 1.64
CA PHE A 130 -9.10 17.27 2.44
C PHE A 130 -10.47 16.57 2.58
N ALA A 131 -11.46 16.93 1.74
CA ALA A 131 -12.77 16.29 1.78
C ALA A 131 -12.62 14.76 1.69
N ASP A 132 -13.20 14.06 2.66
CA ASP A 132 -13.15 12.60 2.81
C ASP A 132 -11.75 11.97 2.78
N ASN A 133 -10.68 12.76 2.98
CA ASN A 133 -9.32 12.26 2.85
C ASN A 133 -8.99 11.17 3.88
N TRP A 134 -9.67 11.20 5.03
CA TRP A 134 -9.57 10.18 6.08
C TRP A 134 -9.80 8.75 5.57
N ILE A 135 -10.64 8.58 4.53
CA ILE A 135 -10.91 7.28 3.90
C ILE A 135 -9.62 6.67 3.34
N TYR A 136 -8.80 7.50 2.70
CA TYR A 136 -7.54 7.10 2.08
C TYR A 136 -6.39 6.93 3.07
N TRP A 137 -6.63 7.19 4.35
CA TRP A 137 -5.76 6.79 5.46
C TRP A 137 -6.30 5.53 6.11
N ALA A 138 -7.53 5.57 6.61
CA ALA A 138 -8.15 4.47 7.34
C ALA A 138 -8.23 3.20 6.49
N GLY A 139 -8.76 3.28 5.27
CA GLY A 139 -8.96 2.12 4.41
C GLY A 139 -7.65 1.42 4.07
N PRO A 140 -6.66 2.13 3.50
CA PRO A 140 -5.38 1.53 3.19
C PRO A 140 -4.61 1.00 4.41
N LEU A 141 -4.62 1.70 5.55
CA LEU A 141 -3.94 1.22 6.76
C LEU A 141 -4.59 -0.05 7.32
N ILE A 142 -5.94 -0.13 7.34
CA ILE A 142 -6.66 -1.34 7.75
C ILE A 142 -6.35 -2.48 6.79
N GLY A 143 -6.51 -2.28 5.48
CA GLY A 143 -6.25 -3.33 4.48
C GLY A 143 -4.79 -3.82 4.49
N GLY A 144 -3.84 -2.90 4.58
CA GLY A 144 -2.41 -3.22 4.65
C GLY A 144 -2.01 -3.91 5.95
N GLY A 145 -2.56 -3.47 7.09
CA GLY A 145 -2.36 -4.12 8.39
C GLY A 145 -2.91 -5.55 8.40
N LEU A 146 -4.12 -5.76 7.90
CA LEU A 146 -4.74 -7.09 7.77
C LEU A 146 -3.89 -8.02 6.91
N ALA A 147 -3.38 -7.54 5.77
CA ALA A 147 -2.49 -8.34 4.92
C ALA A 147 -1.18 -8.71 5.64
N GLY A 148 -0.59 -7.77 6.38
CA GLY A 148 0.62 -7.99 7.16
C GLY A 148 0.46 -9.05 8.25
N LEU A 149 -0.65 -8.99 9.00
CA LEU A 149 -0.99 -9.98 10.02
C LEU A 149 -1.30 -11.35 9.42
N ILE A 150 -2.22 -11.41 8.45
CA ILE A 150 -2.67 -12.67 7.85
C ILE A 150 -1.51 -13.38 7.15
N TYR A 151 -0.72 -12.67 6.35
CA TYR A 151 0.39 -13.31 5.65
C TYR A 151 1.54 -13.65 6.60
N GLY A 152 1.89 -12.70 7.49
CA GLY A 152 2.97 -12.86 8.46
C GLY A 152 2.75 -14.05 9.37
N ASP A 153 1.58 -14.15 10.00
CA ASP A 153 1.33 -15.15 11.04
C ASP A 153 1.04 -16.53 10.45
N ILE A 154 0.27 -16.61 9.35
CA ILE A 154 -0.18 -17.89 8.80
C ILE A 154 0.88 -18.50 7.88
N PHE A 155 1.45 -17.71 6.98
CA PHE A 155 2.29 -18.23 5.89
C PHE A 155 3.79 -18.13 6.19
N ILE A 156 4.24 -17.06 6.87
CA ILE A 156 5.66 -16.88 7.24
C ILE A 156 5.95 -17.56 8.58
N GLY A 157 5.13 -17.31 9.62
CA GLY A 157 5.32 -17.82 10.99
C GLY A 157 5.37 -19.34 11.11
N SER A 158 4.72 -20.07 10.20
CA SER A 158 4.72 -21.55 10.16
C SER A 158 6.05 -22.17 9.70
N TYR A 159 7.16 -21.43 9.65
CA TYR A 159 8.47 -21.94 9.26
C TYR A 159 9.24 -22.54 10.44
N ALA A 160 9.37 -23.87 10.46
CA ALA A 160 10.48 -24.54 11.12
C ALA A 160 11.63 -24.68 10.11
N PRO A 161 12.86 -24.24 10.42
CA PRO A 161 14.02 -24.57 9.61
C PRO A 161 14.09 -26.08 9.42
N ALA A 162 14.37 -26.54 8.19
CA ALA A 162 14.72 -27.94 7.99
C ALA A 162 15.90 -28.26 8.93
N PRO A 163 15.86 -29.38 9.69
CA PRO A 163 16.99 -29.76 10.51
C PRO A 163 18.23 -29.77 9.64
N ALA A 164 19.31 -29.14 10.13
CA ALA A 164 20.59 -29.15 9.44
C ALA A 164 20.90 -30.61 9.10
N THR A 165 21.17 -30.90 7.82
CA THR A 165 21.59 -32.23 7.40
C THR A 165 22.81 -32.58 8.23
N GLU A 166 22.64 -33.46 9.22
CA GLU A 166 23.77 -34.11 9.85
C GLU A 166 24.60 -34.68 8.72
N THR A 167 25.83 -34.17 8.57
CA THR A 167 26.83 -34.76 7.71
C THR A 167 26.96 -36.21 8.15
N TYR A 168 26.40 -37.14 7.38
CA TYR A 168 26.66 -38.56 7.58
C TYR A 168 28.18 -38.79 7.41
N PRO A 169 28.79 -39.59 8.32
CA PRO A 169 30.23 -39.76 8.41
C PRO A 169 30.88 -40.38 7.17
#